data_AF-A0A1F9L8Z3-F1
#
_entry.id   AF-A0A1F9L8Z3-F1
#
_cell.length_a   1.000
_cell.length_b   1.000
_cell.length_c   1.000
_cell.angle_alpha   90.00
_cell.angle_beta   90.00
_cell.angle_gamma   90.00
#
_symmetry.space_group_name_H-M   'P 1'
#
loop_
_entity.id
_entity.type
_entity.pdbx_description
1 polymer ?
#
loop_
_entity_poly.entity_id
_entity_poly.type
_entity_poly.pdbx_seq_one_letter_code
_entity_poly.pdbx_strand_id
1 'polypeptide(L)'
;LVTGAAAALFFGYSWGVTDWELAWPLLGAGLGFILCRIPSIKRRLISNARIDEAVHLRSLAAFIAHGLHYTRAHTGILILASHFEHRVEVLADRGINEKVTPGTWDEVVQILTSGLKSGNGCDAFCAAIGRCGDTLAAHFPRRPDDRDELEDKLVTEE
;
A
#
# COMPACT_ATOMS: atom_id res chain seq x y z
N LEU A 1 3.52 0.62 -35.39
CA LEU A 1 2.04 0.74 -35.35
C LEU A 1 1.60 2.14 -35.78
N VAL A 2 2.09 3.22 -35.15
CA VAL A 2 1.76 4.62 -35.56
C VAL A 2 2.29 4.96 -36.97
N THR A 3 3.42 4.39 -37.38
CA THR A 3 4.04 4.61 -38.70
C THR A 3 3.23 4.05 -39.87
N GLY A 4 2.43 3.00 -39.67
CA GLY A 4 1.60 2.40 -40.73
C GLY A 4 0.36 3.23 -41.06
N ALA A 5 -0.27 3.84 -40.06
CA ALA A 5 -1.48 4.65 -40.24
C ALA A 5 -1.22 5.98 -40.95
N ALA A 6 -0.05 6.60 -40.73
CA ALA A 6 0.34 7.83 -41.41
C ALA A 6 0.68 7.62 -42.90
N ALA A 7 1.23 6.45 -43.26
CA ALA A 7 1.56 6.11 -44.65
C ALA A 7 0.31 5.93 -45.51
N ALA A 8 -0.77 5.38 -44.94
CA ALA A 8 -2.05 5.19 -45.64
C ALA A 8 -2.76 6.51 -45.97
N LEU A 9 -2.52 7.57 -45.19
CA LEU A 9 -3.08 8.91 -45.45
C LEU A 9 -2.30 9.69 -46.52
N PHE A 10 -1.00 9.44 -46.68
CA PHE A 10 -0.13 10.17 -47.63
C PHE A 10 -0.07 9.55 -49.03
N PHE A 11 -0.14 8.22 -49.14
CA PHE A 11 -0.17 7.50 -50.42
C PHE A 11 -1.59 7.00 -50.66
N GLY A 12 -2.40 7.79 -51.37
CA GLY A 12 -3.81 7.51 -51.63
C GLY A 12 -4.09 6.03 -51.92
N TYR A 13 -4.92 5.43 -51.07
CA TYR A 13 -5.85 4.31 -51.29
C TYR A 13 -5.47 3.29 -52.38
N SER A 14 -4.23 2.80 -52.41
CA SER A 14 -3.79 1.80 -53.41
C SER A 14 -3.76 0.36 -52.87
N TRP A 15 -3.94 0.18 -51.57
CA TRP A 15 -4.09 -1.11 -50.92
C TRP A 15 -5.48 -1.12 -50.29
N GLY A 16 -6.35 -2.04 -50.71
CA GLY A 16 -7.79 -2.10 -50.40
C GLY A 16 -8.16 -2.33 -48.92
N VAL A 17 -7.54 -1.57 -48.03
CA VAL A 17 -7.90 -1.45 -46.63
C VAL A 17 -9.10 -0.50 -46.58
N THR A 18 -10.26 -1.03 -46.25
CA THR A 18 -11.48 -0.25 -46.10
C THR A 18 -11.42 0.53 -44.77
N ASP A 19 -11.96 1.76 -44.72
CA ASP A 19 -11.88 2.68 -43.56
C ASP A 19 -12.23 2.03 -42.20
N TRP A 20 -13.10 1.00 -42.20
CA TRP A 20 -13.52 0.30 -40.98
C TRP A 20 -12.43 -0.59 -40.35
N GLU A 21 -11.42 -1.03 -41.10
CA GLU A 21 -10.36 -1.90 -40.55
C GLU A 21 -9.41 -1.14 -39.61
N LEU A 22 -9.28 0.18 -39.78
CA LEU A 22 -8.55 1.07 -38.87
C LEU A 22 -9.35 1.39 -37.59
N ALA A 23 -10.66 1.15 -37.58
CA ALA A 23 -11.50 1.41 -36.41
C ALA A 23 -11.23 0.40 -35.28
N TRP A 24 -10.95 -0.88 -35.58
CA TRP A 24 -10.75 -1.91 -34.56
C TRP A 24 -9.50 -1.68 -33.68
N PRO A 25 -8.32 -1.30 -34.23
CA PRO A 25 -7.16 -0.96 -33.42
C PRO A 25 -7.37 0.28 -32.54
N LEU A 26 -8.06 1.31 -33.05
CA LEU A 26 -8.36 2.54 -32.29
C LEU A 26 -9.37 2.27 -31.17
N LEU A 27 -10.41 1.49 -31.46
CA LEU A 27 -11.38 1.03 -30.45
C LEU A 27 -10.71 0.13 -29.41
N GLY A 28 -9.86 -0.81 -29.83
CA GLY A 28 -9.11 -1.68 -28.94
C GLY A 28 -8.13 -0.90 -28.05
N ALA A 29 -7.40 0.08 -28.61
CA ALA A 29 -6.51 0.95 -27.85
C ALA A 29 -7.28 1.84 -26.86
N GLY A 30 -8.40 2.42 -27.29
CA GLY A 30 -9.27 3.23 -26.44
C GLY A 30 -9.90 2.42 -25.30
N LEU A 31 -10.43 1.23 -25.63
CA LEU A 31 -10.98 0.31 -24.64
C LEU A 31 -9.91 -0.17 -23.67
N GLY A 32 -8.73 -0.57 -24.17
CA GLY A 32 -7.59 -0.94 -23.34
C GLY A 32 -7.15 0.19 -22.42
N PHE A 33 -7.11 1.43 -22.93
CA PHE A 33 -6.79 2.61 -22.12
C PHE A 33 -7.81 2.85 -21.00
N ILE A 34 -9.10 2.71 -21.29
CA ILE A 34 -10.18 2.84 -20.30
C ILE A 34 -10.10 1.72 -19.26
N LEU A 35 -9.90 0.48 -19.68
CA LEU A 35 -9.77 -0.68 -18.78
C LEU A 35 -8.55 -0.54 -17.87
N CYS A 36 -7.41 -0.09 -18.39
CA CYS A 36 -6.22 0.21 -17.60
C CYS A 36 -6.42 1.38 -16.62
N ARG A 37 -7.46 2.20 -16.77
CA ARG A 37 -7.77 3.28 -15.84
C ARG A 37 -8.47 2.77 -14.58
N ILE A 38 -9.07 1.58 -14.62
CA ILE A 38 -9.80 0.98 -13.49
C ILE A 38 -8.80 0.35 -12.50
N PRO A 39 -8.72 0.83 -11.24
CA PRO A 39 -7.80 0.32 -10.23
C PRO A 39 -7.88 -1.19 -10.02
N SER A 40 -9.10 -1.74 -10.06
CA SER A 40 -9.36 -3.18 -9.88
C SER A 40 -8.72 -4.04 -10.97
N ILE A 41 -8.66 -3.54 -12.22
CA ILE A 41 -8.06 -4.27 -13.36
C ILE A 41 -6.54 -4.24 -13.23
N LYS A 42 -5.97 -3.07 -12.92
CA LYS A 42 -4.53 -2.93 -12.63
C LYS A 42 -4.10 -3.88 -11.51
N ARG A 43 -4.82 -3.89 -10.39
CA ARG A 43 -4.53 -4.77 -9.25
C ARG A 43 -4.57 -6.23 -9.63
N ARG A 44 -5.52 -6.65 -10.47
CA ARG A 44 -5.64 -8.05 -10.92
C ARG A 44 -4.54 -8.47 -11.90
N LEU A 45 -3.92 -7.51 -12.60
CA LEU A 45 -2.82 -7.78 -13.53
C LEU A 45 -1.46 -7.89 -12.83
N ILE A 46 -1.35 -7.39 -11.60
CA ILE A 46 -0.12 -7.42 -10.79
C ILE A 46 -0.16 -8.65 -9.86
N SER A 47 0.95 -9.39 -9.78
CA SER A 47 1.08 -10.50 -8.83
C SER A 47 1.05 -9.99 -7.39
N ASN A 48 0.37 -10.70 -6.50
CA ASN A 48 0.32 -10.38 -5.06
C ASN A 48 1.72 -10.23 -4.46
N ALA A 49 2.70 -11.03 -4.88
CA ALA A 49 4.08 -10.92 -4.41
C ALA A 49 4.72 -9.55 -4.72
N ARG A 50 4.39 -8.94 -5.87
CA ARG A 50 4.89 -7.60 -6.23
C ARG A 50 4.19 -6.50 -5.44
N ILE A 51 2.92 -6.70 -5.12
CA ILE A 51 2.16 -5.78 -4.27
C ILE A 51 2.75 -5.80 -2.85
N ASP A 52 3.00 -7.00 -2.32
CA ASP A 52 3.51 -7.18 -0.97
C ASP A 52 4.91 -6.56 -0.83
N GLU A 53 5.79 -6.79 -1.80
CA GLU A 53 7.11 -6.14 -1.85
C GLU A 53 7.01 -4.60 -1.95
N ALA A 54 6.11 -4.09 -2.77
CA ALA A 54 5.94 -2.65 -2.93
C ALA A 54 5.40 -1.99 -1.65
N VAL A 55 4.49 -2.65 -0.95
CA VAL A 55 3.96 -2.18 0.34
C VAL A 55 5.08 -2.22 1.40
N HIS A 56 5.88 -3.29 1.44
CA HIS A 56 7.03 -3.43 2.33
C HIS A 56 8.08 -2.33 2.13
N LEU A 57 8.44 -2.04 0.87
CA LEU A 57 9.39 -0.96 0.58
C LEU A 57 8.84 0.41 0.96
N ARG A 58 7.53 0.64 0.77
CA ARG A 58 6.87 1.89 1.18
C ARG A 58 6.82 2.04 2.69
N SER A 59 6.48 0.99 3.42
CA SER A 59 6.44 1.03 4.90
C SER A 59 7.82 1.29 5.47
N LEU A 60 8.88 0.67 4.93
CA LEU A 60 10.26 0.98 5.30
C LEU A 60 10.65 2.43 5.00
N ALA A 61 10.31 2.93 3.81
CA ALA A 61 10.58 4.31 3.44
C ALA A 61 9.88 5.31 4.38
N ALA A 62 8.59 5.08 4.68
CA ALA A 62 7.82 5.89 5.62
C ALA A 62 8.39 5.81 7.04
N PHE A 63 8.81 4.63 7.49
CA PHE A 63 9.41 4.43 8.81
C PHE A 63 10.68 5.27 9.00
N ILE A 64 11.50 5.36 7.94
CA ILE A 64 12.72 6.19 7.95
C ILE A 64 12.36 7.67 7.81
N ALA A 65 11.47 8.03 6.87
CA ALA A 65 11.09 9.41 6.60
C ALA A 65 10.46 10.10 7.81
N HIS A 66 9.64 9.37 8.58
CA HIS A 66 9.02 9.88 9.81
C HIS A 66 9.90 9.74 11.06
N GLY A 67 11.12 9.24 10.92
CA GLY A 67 12.05 9.18 12.05
C GLY A 67 11.61 8.22 13.16
N LEU A 68 10.78 7.22 12.87
CA LEU A 68 10.26 6.29 13.89
C LEU A 68 11.37 5.43 14.55
N HIS A 69 12.52 5.36 13.89
CA HIS A 69 13.76 4.76 14.39
C HIS A 69 14.53 5.65 15.39
N TYR A 70 14.19 6.94 15.49
CA TYR A 70 14.90 7.93 16.31
C TYR A 70 14.31 8.04 17.73
N THR A 71 14.00 6.89 18.33
CA THR A 71 13.50 6.79 19.72
C THR A 71 14.61 6.28 20.63
N ARG A 72 14.67 6.74 21.89
CA ARG A 72 15.76 6.35 22.83
C ARG A 72 15.83 4.84 23.07
N ALA A 73 14.70 4.17 22.99
CA ALA A 73 14.56 2.74 23.26
C ALA A 73 14.34 1.91 21.99
N HIS A 74 14.36 2.52 20.80
CA HIS A 74 14.01 1.85 19.54
C HIS A 74 12.64 1.15 19.66
N THR A 75 11.63 1.93 20.05
CA THR A 75 10.27 1.48 20.33
C THR A 75 9.23 2.04 19.37
N GLY A 76 9.65 2.52 18.20
CA GLY A 76 8.72 2.97 17.16
C GLY A 76 7.92 1.81 16.56
N ILE A 77 6.60 1.99 16.43
CA ILE A 77 5.71 1.08 15.69
C ILE A 77 5.04 1.89 14.58
N LEU A 78 5.13 1.40 13.35
CA LEU A 78 4.39 1.89 12.20
C LEU A 78 3.25 0.93 11.87
N ILE A 79 2.04 1.45 11.78
CA ILE A 79 0.89 0.74 11.22
C ILE A 79 0.56 1.40 9.89
N LEU A 80 0.91 0.75 8.79
CA LEU A 80 0.61 1.22 7.44
C LEU A 80 -0.62 0.49 6.91
N ALA A 81 -1.67 1.23 6.54
CA ALA A 81 -2.81 0.67 5.81
C ALA A 81 -2.87 1.29 4.41
N SER A 82 -2.56 0.49 3.39
CA SER A 82 -2.75 0.90 2.01
C SER A 82 -4.18 0.62 1.54
N HIS A 83 -4.89 1.72 1.28
CA HIS A 83 -6.24 1.67 0.71
C HIS A 83 -6.24 1.20 -0.75
N PHE A 84 -5.20 1.51 -1.55
CA PHE A 84 -5.15 1.09 -2.96
C PHE A 84 -4.84 -0.41 -3.10
N GLU A 85 -3.84 -0.88 -2.37
CA GLU A 85 -3.40 -2.27 -2.42
C GLU A 85 -4.28 -3.21 -1.56
N HIS A 86 -5.17 -2.68 -0.70
CA HIS A 86 -5.94 -3.43 0.29
C HIS A 86 -5.03 -4.28 1.19
N ARG A 87 -3.89 -3.70 1.58
CA ARG A 87 -2.87 -4.35 2.40
C ARG A 87 -2.63 -3.54 3.66
N VAL A 88 -2.41 -4.24 4.76
CA VAL A 88 -2.00 -3.67 6.02
C VAL A 88 -0.66 -4.28 6.38
N GLU A 89 0.27 -3.44 6.82
CA GLU A 89 1.58 -3.85 7.29
C GLU A 89 1.89 -3.17 8.61
N VAL A 90 2.43 -3.93 9.55
CA VAL A 90 2.89 -3.42 10.85
C VAL A 90 4.40 -3.63 10.91
N LEU A 91 5.14 -2.55 11.03
CA LEU A 91 6.58 -2.56 11.25
C LEU A 91 6.89 -2.09 12.66
N ALA A 92 7.75 -2.81 13.37
CA ALA A 92 8.26 -2.41 14.66
C ALA A 92 9.78 -2.24 14.57
N ASP A 93 10.32 -1.29 15.32
CA ASP A 93 11.76 -1.10 15.42
C ASP A 93 12.42 -2.32 16.08
N ARG A 94 13.73 -2.44 15.89
CA ARG A 94 14.56 -3.55 16.33
C ARG A 94 14.44 -3.82 17.83
N GLY A 95 14.35 -2.77 18.64
CA GLY A 95 14.24 -2.89 20.10
C GLY A 95 13.00 -3.69 20.54
N ILE A 96 11.88 -3.51 19.83
CA ILE A 96 10.66 -4.29 20.09
C ILE A 96 10.76 -5.66 19.45
N ASN A 97 11.23 -5.75 18.21
CA ASN A 97 11.29 -7.01 17.48
C ASN A 97 12.22 -8.05 18.14
N GLU A 98 13.24 -7.61 18.87
CA GLU A 98 14.11 -8.49 19.68
C GLU A 98 13.43 -9.04 20.94
N LYS A 99 12.39 -8.36 21.47
CA LYS A 99 11.71 -8.76 22.71
C LYS A 99 10.38 -9.46 22.51
N VAL A 100 9.74 -9.23 21.38
CA VAL A 100 8.41 -9.74 21.06
C VAL A 100 8.53 -11.01 20.22
N THR A 101 7.65 -11.98 20.46
CA THR A 101 7.68 -13.25 19.71
C THR A 101 7.22 -13.04 18.27
N PRO A 102 7.86 -13.71 17.27
CA PRO A 102 7.37 -13.71 15.89
C PRO A 102 5.88 -14.10 15.83
N GLY A 103 5.08 -13.32 15.11
CA GLY A 103 3.63 -13.54 14.98
C GLY A 103 2.75 -12.71 15.92
N THR A 104 3.32 -11.97 16.87
CA THR A 104 2.53 -11.05 17.74
C THR A 104 1.81 -9.98 16.91
N TRP A 105 2.44 -9.52 15.82
CA TRP A 105 1.85 -8.52 14.92
C TRP A 105 0.82 -9.11 13.97
N ASP A 106 0.80 -10.43 13.75
CA ASP A 106 -0.17 -11.08 12.87
C ASP A 106 -1.59 -10.89 13.41
N GLU A 107 -1.77 -10.91 14.73
CA GLU A 107 -3.04 -10.61 15.39
C GLU A 107 -3.49 -9.16 15.10
N VAL A 108 -2.57 -8.20 15.20
CA VAL A 108 -2.85 -6.79 14.92
C VAL A 108 -3.24 -6.59 13.45
N VAL A 109 -2.52 -7.23 12.54
CA VAL A 109 -2.83 -7.22 11.10
C VAL A 109 -4.21 -7.85 10.83
N GLN A 110 -4.57 -8.94 11.51
CA GLN A 110 -5.88 -9.59 11.39
C GLN A 110 -7.02 -8.68 11.87
N ILE A 111 -6.86 -8.01 13.01
CA ILE A 111 -7.83 -7.05 13.56
C ILE A 111 -8.05 -5.91 12.55
N LEU A 112 -6.98 -5.29 12.05
CA LEU A 112 -7.08 -4.22 11.06
C LEU A 112 -7.72 -4.69 9.76
N THR A 113 -7.30 -5.85 9.25
CA THR A 113 -7.83 -6.39 8.00
C THR A 113 -9.32 -6.71 8.10
N SER A 114 -9.78 -7.26 9.22
CA SER A 114 -11.20 -7.58 9.45
C SER A 114 -12.07 -6.33 9.64
N GLY A 115 -11.56 -5.33 10.37
CA GLY A 115 -12.22 -4.04 10.54
C GLY A 115 -12.37 -3.25 9.25
N LEU A 116 -11.29 -3.16 8.47
CA LEU A 116 -11.30 -2.49 7.17
C LEU A 116 -12.27 -3.18 6.18
N LYS A 117 -12.37 -4.51 6.22
CA LYS A 117 -13.34 -5.26 5.41
C LYS A 117 -14.80 -5.05 5.82
N SER A 118 -15.06 -4.83 7.11
CA SER A 118 -16.42 -4.63 7.65
C SER A 118 -16.89 -3.17 7.63
N GLY A 119 -16.05 -2.24 7.19
CA GLY A 119 -16.35 -0.80 7.18
C GLY A 119 -16.10 -0.12 8.53
N ASN A 120 -15.67 -0.86 9.56
CA ASN A 120 -15.39 -0.37 10.90
C ASN A 120 -13.88 -0.12 11.09
N GLY A 121 -13.28 0.65 10.18
CA GLY A 121 -11.84 0.90 10.19
C GLY A 121 -11.38 1.60 11.47
N CYS A 122 -12.13 2.62 11.94
CA CYS A 122 -11.78 3.39 13.12
C CYS A 122 -11.66 2.50 14.38
N ASP A 123 -12.69 1.70 14.65
CA ASP A 123 -12.69 0.79 15.80
C ASP A 123 -11.54 -0.23 15.73
N ALA A 124 -11.23 -0.71 14.53
CA ALA A 124 -10.14 -1.65 14.34
C ALA A 124 -8.76 -1.02 14.54
N PHE A 125 -8.57 0.24 14.13
CA PHE A 125 -7.36 0.99 14.48
C PHE A 125 -7.25 1.21 15.99
N CYS A 126 -8.33 1.58 16.68
CA CYS A 126 -8.33 1.73 18.13
C CYS A 126 -7.98 0.39 18.83
N ALA A 127 -8.57 -0.71 18.39
CA ALA A 127 -8.28 -2.05 18.92
C ALA A 127 -6.83 -2.48 18.65
N ALA A 128 -6.31 -2.20 17.45
CA ALA A 128 -4.93 -2.46 17.08
C ALA A 128 -3.94 -1.67 17.94
N ILE A 129 -4.18 -0.36 18.11
CA ILE A 129 -3.36 0.52 18.96
C ILE A 129 -3.39 0.04 20.41
N GLY A 130 -4.55 -0.33 20.93
CA GLY A 130 -4.68 -0.91 22.27
C GLY A 130 -3.83 -2.18 22.43
N ARG A 131 -3.88 -3.08 21.43
CA ARG A 131 -3.09 -4.32 21.44
C ARG A 131 -1.58 -4.07 21.37
N CYS A 132 -1.16 -3.10 20.56
CA CYS A 132 0.23 -2.64 20.51
C CYS A 132 0.67 -2.08 21.89
N GLY A 133 -0.19 -1.28 22.52
CA GLY A 133 0.03 -0.73 23.86
C GLY A 133 0.18 -1.81 24.93
N ASP A 134 -0.67 -2.82 24.95
CA ASP A 134 -0.59 -3.95 25.89
C ASP A 134 0.72 -4.73 25.72
N THR A 135 1.11 -4.97 24.48
CA THR A 135 2.37 -5.66 24.14
C THR A 135 3.57 -4.83 24.59
N LEU A 136 3.55 -3.53 24.35
CA LEU A 136 4.60 -2.62 24.82
C LEU A 136 4.67 -2.55 26.34
N ALA A 137 3.53 -2.47 27.03
CA ALA A 137 3.47 -2.40 28.48
C ALA A 137 4.10 -3.64 29.16
N ALA A 138 3.99 -4.82 28.53
CA ALA A 138 4.60 -6.04 29.02
C ALA A 138 6.14 -6.04 28.93
N HIS A 139 6.72 -5.41 27.90
CA HIS A 139 8.16 -5.49 27.59
C HIS A 139 8.94 -4.19 27.88
N PHE A 140 8.24 -3.07 27.96
CA PHE A 140 8.75 -1.72 28.16
C PHE A 140 7.84 -0.98 29.16
N PRO A 141 7.95 -1.28 30.47
CA PRO A 141 7.17 -0.57 31.48
C PRO A 141 7.52 0.92 31.47
N ARG A 142 6.49 1.77 31.56
CA ARG A 142 6.61 3.23 31.53
C ARG A 142 7.56 3.72 32.62
N ARG A 143 8.58 4.48 32.24
CA ARG A 143 9.52 5.10 33.18
C ARG A 143 8.95 6.43 33.68
N PRO A 144 9.34 6.90 34.88
CA PRO A 144 8.89 8.19 35.38
C PRO A 144 9.47 9.40 34.60
N ASP A 145 10.53 9.21 33.82
CA ASP A 145 11.13 10.21 32.91
C ASP A 145 10.76 9.93 31.43
N ASP A 146 9.64 9.24 31.22
CA ASP A 146 9.15 8.95 29.88
C ASP A 146 8.57 10.23 29.26
N ARG A 147 9.09 10.61 28.09
CA ARG A 147 8.64 11.78 27.33
C ARG A 147 7.98 11.29 26.06
N ASP A 148 7.02 12.06 25.58
CA ASP A 148 6.40 11.79 24.29
C ASP A 148 7.41 12.05 23.17
N GLU A 149 7.93 10.97 22.56
CA GLU A 149 8.99 11.01 21.54
C GLU A 149 8.44 11.09 20.11
N LEU A 150 7.15 10.79 19.91
CA LEU A 150 6.49 10.72 18.60
C LEU A 150 5.13 11.42 18.65
N GLU A 151 4.81 12.25 17.65
CA GLU A 151 3.52 12.94 17.65
C GLU A 151 2.35 11.98 17.38
N ASP A 152 1.29 12.07 18.19
CA ASP A 152 0.01 11.35 18.02
C ASP A 152 -0.83 11.91 16.85
N LYS A 153 -0.29 11.86 15.62
CA LYS A 153 -0.97 12.35 14.42
C LYS A 153 -1.14 11.26 13.38
N LEU A 154 -2.34 11.17 12.83
CA LEU A 154 -2.59 10.37 11.64
C LEU A 154 -1.89 11.01 10.44
N VAL A 155 -0.90 10.32 9.89
CA VAL A 155 -0.27 10.70 8.63
C VAL A 155 -1.07 10.08 7.49
N THR A 156 -1.56 10.93 6.59
CA THR A 156 -2.22 10.50 5.35
C THR A 156 -1.34 10.95 4.18
N GLU A 157 -0.77 10.00 3.45
CA GLU A 157 -0.08 10.26 2.18
C GLU A 157 -1.05 9.95 1.03
N GLU A 158 -1.34 10.94 0.18
CA GLU A 158 -2.20 10.81 -1.01
C GLU A 158 -1.49 10.15 -2.19
#